data_AF-A0A5B7C7W1-F1
#
_entry.id   AF-A0A5B7C7W1-F1
#
_cell.length_a   1.000
_cell.length_b   1.000
_cell.length_c   1.000
_cell.angle_alpha   90.00
_cell.angle_beta   90.00
_cell.angle_gamma   90.00
#
_symmetry.space_group_name_H-M   'P 1'
#
loop_
_entity.id
_entity.type
_entity.pdbx_description
1 polymer ?
#
loop_
_entity_poly.entity_id
_entity_poly.type
_entity_poly.pdbx_seq_one_letter_code
_entity_poly.pdbx_strand_id
1 'polypeptide(L)'
;MPSGLYYSRDGDLGARVVGNNYHFYIDNRTAFEMVHRLNIGGRSILSVEDLGMFRMWSEDKNYLSESSLSCVVPVTTITMIKYTNVPAYTAPLKVYQTAWLMVPNKQTSTY
;
A
#
# COMPACT_ATOMS: atom_id res chain seq x y z
N MET A 1 -10.14 -13.95 -9.18
CA MET A 1 -9.53 -13.34 -7.97
C MET A 1 -9.72 -14.29 -6.79
N PRO A 2 -8.74 -14.41 -5.87
CA PRO A 2 -8.84 -15.26 -4.69
C PRO A 2 -10.01 -14.84 -3.78
N SER A 3 -10.67 -15.83 -3.18
CA SER A 3 -11.73 -15.61 -2.20
C SER A 3 -11.16 -14.98 -0.93
N GLY A 4 -11.86 -13.97 -0.38
CA GLY A 4 -11.49 -13.37 0.91
C GLY A 4 -10.30 -12.40 0.85
N LEU A 5 -9.86 -11.98 -0.34
CA LEU A 5 -8.80 -10.95 -0.46
C LEU A 5 -9.27 -9.57 0.03
N TYR A 6 -10.55 -9.25 -0.18
CA TYR A 6 -11.13 -7.93 0.16
C TYR A 6 -12.27 -8.00 1.17
N TYR A 7 -12.72 -9.20 1.55
CA TYR A 7 -13.87 -9.38 2.42
C TYR A 7 -13.45 -9.47 3.88
N SER A 8 -14.24 -8.85 4.76
CA SER A 8 -14.14 -9.06 6.20
C SER A 8 -14.51 -10.51 6.52
N ARG A 9 -13.73 -11.16 7.38
CA ARG A 9 -14.07 -12.53 7.83
C ARG A 9 -15.28 -12.47 8.76
N ASP A 10 -16.00 -13.59 8.87
CA ASP A 10 -17.08 -13.70 9.85
C ASP A 10 -16.53 -13.49 11.27
N GLY A 11 -17.15 -12.57 12.01
CA GLY A 11 -16.70 -12.16 13.35
C GLY A 11 -15.61 -11.07 13.38
N ASP A 12 -15.14 -10.60 12.22
CA ASP A 12 -14.25 -9.45 12.13
C ASP A 12 -15.04 -8.13 12.23
N LEU A 13 -14.44 -7.09 12.81
CA LEU A 13 -15.05 -5.76 12.92
C LEU A 13 -15.08 -5.02 11.57
N GLY A 14 -14.29 -5.49 10.60
CA GLY A 14 -14.16 -4.89 9.28
C GLY A 14 -13.00 -3.89 9.18
N ALA A 15 -12.93 -3.17 8.06
CA ALA A 15 -11.84 -2.25 7.78
C ALA A 15 -12.02 -0.94 8.58
N ARG A 16 -11.03 -0.55 9.39
CA ARG A 16 -11.04 0.74 10.09
C ARG A 16 -10.98 1.89 9.09
N VAL A 17 -11.93 2.83 9.19
CA VAL A 17 -11.92 4.02 8.34
C VAL A 17 -10.92 5.04 8.90
N VAL A 18 -9.96 5.45 8.07
CA VAL A 18 -8.94 6.45 8.44
C VAL A 18 -9.63 7.76 8.82
N GLY A 19 -9.22 8.37 9.94
CA GLY A 19 -9.78 9.62 10.45
C GLY A 19 -11.12 9.50 11.17
N ASN A 20 -11.71 8.30 11.25
CA ASN A 20 -12.96 8.04 11.96
C ASN A 20 -12.82 6.89 12.97
N ASN A 21 -13.80 6.77 13.87
CA ASN A 21 -13.84 5.72 14.90
C ASN A 21 -14.84 4.59 14.58
N TYR A 22 -15.21 4.42 13.31
CA TYR A 22 -16.05 3.31 12.88
C TYR A 22 -15.32 2.40 11.91
N HIS A 23 -15.83 1.19 11.77
CA HIS A 23 -15.33 0.18 10.86
C HIS A 23 -16.33 -0.02 9.72
N PHE A 24 -15.81 -0.23 8.52
CA PHE A 24 -16.58 -0.57 7.34
C PHE A 24 -16.51 -2.08 7.13
N TYR A 25 -17.63 -2.75 7.35
CA TYR A 25 -17.73 -4.19 7.14
C TYR A 25 -17.89 -4.47 5.64
N ILE A 26 -17.00 -5.30 5.10
CA ILE A 26 -16.99 -5.63 3.68
C ILE A 26 -17.50 -7.06 3.51
N ASP A 27 -18.73 -7.19 3.05
CA ASP A 27 -19.31 -8.50 2.75
C ASP A 27 -19.00 -8.94 1.31
N ASN A 28 -19.40 -10.18 0.98
CA ASN A 28 -19.23 -10.75 -0.36
C ASN A 28 -20.21 -10.18 -1.41
N ARG A 29 -21.10 -9.25 -1.04
CA ARG A 29 -22.06 -8.57 -1.93
C ARG A 29 -21.57 -7.18 -2.30
N THR A 30 -20.52 -6.69 -1.66
CA THR A 30 -19.92 -5.38 -1.91
C THR A 30 -18.99 -5.45 -3.12
N ALA A 31 -19.37 -4.74 -4.20
CA ALA A 31 -18.51 -4.56 -5.37
C ALA A 31 -17.52 -3.40 -5.14
N PHE A 32 -16.29 -3.56 -5.63
CA PHE A 32 -15.24 -2.54 -5.54
C PHE A 32 -14.80 -2.08 -6.91
N GLU A 33 -14.58 -0.77 -7.02
CA GLU A 33 -13.79 -0.18 -8.09
C GLU A 33 -12.42 0.22 -7.53
N MET A 34 -11.36 -0.16 -8.24
CA MET A 34 -10.00 0.24 -7.87
C MET A 34 -9.76 1.67 -8.33
N VAL A 35 -9.65 2.60 -7.39
CA VAL A 35 -9.34 4.02 -7.69
C VAL A 35 -7.83 4.26 -7.73
N HIS A 36 -7.10 3.82 -6.69
CA HIS A 36 -5.66 3.95 -6.58
C HIS A 36 -5.00 2.66 -6.11
N ARG A 37 -3.83 2.37 -6.68
CA ARG A 37 -2.94 1.29 -6.27
C ARG A 37 -1.49 1.74 -6.43
N LEU A 38 -0.81 1.93 -5.31
CA LEU A 38 0.48 2.63 -5.26
C LEU A 38 1.61 1.74 -4.75
N ASN A 39 2.77 1.82 -5.39
CA ASN A 39 4.03 1.27 -4.91
C ASN A 39 4.81 2.37 -4.18
N ILE A 40 4.70 2.39 -2.85
CA ILE A 40 5.21 3.48 -2.01
C ILE A 40 6.74 3.50 -2.03
N GLY A 41 7.33 4.65 -2.39
CA GLY A 41 8.78 4.83 -2.46
C GLY A 41 9.46 4.03 -3.57
N GLY A 42 8.67 3.37 -4.43
CA GLY A 42 9.14 2.54 -5.52
C GLY A 42 8.71 3.08 -6.88
N ARG A 43 9.14 2.38 -7.94
CA ARG A 43 8.69 2.64 -9.31
C ARG A 43 7.41 1.88 -9.61
N SER A 44 6.72 2.26 -10.68
CA SER A 44 5.57 1.50 -11.17
C SER A 44 5.93 0.03 -11.44
N ILE A 45 4.99 -0.86 -11.11
CA ILE A 45 5.06 -2.30 -11.38
C ILE A 45 4.00 -2.61 -12.44
N LEU A 46 4.44 -3.13 -13.58
CA LEU A 46 3.55 -3.45 -14.69
C LEU A 46 2.67 -4.65 -14.36
N SER A 47 1.50 -4.75 -14.98
CA SER A 47 0.59 -5.89 -14.78
C SER A 47 1.26 -7.24 -15.03
N VAL A 48 2.17 -7.33 -15.99
CA VAL A 48 2.92 -8.57 -16.29
C VAL A 48 3.89 -8.98 -15.18
N GLU A 49 4.27 -8.05 -14.30
CA GLU A 49 5.15 -8.28 -13.17
C GLU A 49 4.38 -8.63 -11.88
N ASP A 50 3.05 -8.45 -11.85
CA ASP A 50 2.16 -8.84 -10.74
C ASP A 50 1.60 -10.25 -10.94
N LEU A 51 2.47 -11.23 -10.65
CA LEU A 51 2.19 -12.64 -10.86
C LEU A 51 0.88 -13.08 -10.17
N GLY A 52 -0.04 -13.62 -10.98
CA GLY A 52 -1.31 -14.20 -10.52
C GLY A 52 -2.50 -13.23 -10.46
N MET A 53 -2.27 -11.91 -10.47
CA MET A 53 -3.34 -10.93 -10.32
C MET A 53 -3.37 -9.85 -11.41
N PHE A 54 -2.29 -9.66 -12.16
CA PHE A 54 -2.19 -8.73 -13.30
C PHE A 54 -2.55 -7.27 -12.99
N ARG A 55 -2.31 -6.83 -11.75
CA ARG A 55 -2.61 -5.47 -11.29
C ARG A 55 -1.41 -4.57 -11.56
N MET A 56 -1.67 -3.37 -12.06
CA MET A 56 -0.66 -2.32 -12.18
C MET A 56 -0.52 -1.57 -10.85
N TRP A 57 0.70 -1.40 -10.37
CA TRP A 57 0.99 -0.53 -9.22
C TRP A 57 1.68 0.72 -9.74
N SER A 58 1.12 1.89 -9.45
CA SER A 58 1.68 3.18 -9.87
C SER A 58 2.70 3.67 -8.87
N GLU A 59 3.72 4.41 -9.31
CA GLU A 59 4.54 5.20 -8.38
C GLU A 59 3.70 6.25 -7.66
N ASP A 60 4.15 6.66 -6.47
CA ASP A 60 3.36 7.50 -5.55
C ASP A 60 3.81 8.96 -5.49
N LYS A 61 4.84 9.34 -6.26
CA LYS A 61 5.43 10.68 -6.24
C LYS A 61 4.43 11.82 -6.45
N ASN A 62 3.45 11.63 -7.34
CA ASN A 62 2.44 12.64 -7.65
C ASN A 62 1.39 12.81 -6.54
N TYR A 63 1.40 11.94 -5.51
CA TYR A 63 0.51 12.00 -4.36
C TYR A 63 1.20 12.60 -3.13
N LEU A 64 2.47 12.97 -3.24
CA LEU A 64 3.23 13.61 -2.17
C LEU A 64 3.24 15.12 -2.36
N SER A 65 3.03 15.85 -1.26
CA SER A 65 3.21 17.30 -1.26
C SER A 65 4.71 17.66 -1.30
N GLU A 66 5.04 18.85 -1.79
CA GLU A 66 6.43 19.34 -1.83
C GLU A 66 7.07 19.37 -0.44
N SER A 67 6.31 19.74 0.60
CA SER A 67 6.81 19.73 1.98
C SER A 67 7.10 18.30 2.46
N SER A 68 6.25 17.34 2.12
CA SER A 68 6.47 15.92 2.43
C SER A 68 7.73 15.39 1.76
N LEU A 69 7.95 15.71 0.48
CA LEU A 69 9.15 15.29 -0.27
C LEU A 69 10.45 15.77 0.37
N SER A 70 10.44 16.92 1.05
CA SER A 70 11.62 17.46 1.74
C SER A 70 11.97 16.71 3.03
N CYS A 71 11.03 15.93 3.57
CA CYS A 71 11.13 15.22 4.85
C CYS A 71 11.25 13.71 4.70
N VAL A 72 11.22 13.17 3.47
CA VAL A 72 11.28 11.74 3.20
C VAL A 72 12.41 11.38 2.26
N VAL A 73 12.95 10.18 2.42
CA VAL A 73 13.89 9.57 1.48
C VAL A 73 13.37 8.21 1.04
N PRO A 74 13.48 7.85 -0.25
CA PRO A 74 13.04 6.54 -0.71
C PRO A 74 14.09 5.53 -0.26
N VAL A 75 13.62 4.41 0.30
CA VAL A 75 14.48 3.31 0.73
C VAL A 75 14.12 2.05 -0.04
N THR A 76 15.13 1.26 -0.36
CA THR A 76 14.97 -0.06 -0.98
C THR A 76 15.69 -1.10 -0.13
N THR A 77 15.00 -2.18 0.20
CA THR A 77 15.56 -3.30 0.95
C THR A 77 15.84 -4.47 0.00
N ILE A 78 16.94 -5.18 0.27
CA ILE A 78 17.29 -6.44 -0.42
C ILE A 78 16.94 -7.64 0.46
N THR A 79 16.30 -7.41 1.62
CA THR A 79 15.92 -8.48 2.54
C THR A 79 14.87 -9.38 1.91
N MET A 80 15.03 -10.70 2.14
CA MET A 80 14.09 -11.70 1.66
C MET A 80 12.76 -11.55 2.43
N ILE A 81 11.69 -11.25 1.71
CA ILE A 81 10.35 -11.16 2.30
C ILE A 81 9.79 -12.57 2.47
N LYS A 82 9.36 -12.90 3.69
CA LYS A 82 8.69 -14.15 4.01
C LYS A 82 7.20 -13.90 4.25
N TYR A 83 6.38 -14.46 3.39
CA TYR A 83 4.92 -14.48 3.54
C TYR A 83 4.54 -15.53 4.59
N THR A 84 4.07 -15.08 5.76
CA THR A 84 3.68 -15.98 6.87
C THR A 84 2.17 -16.19 6.90
N ASN A 85 1.43 -15.13 7.18
CA ASN A 85 -0.03 -15.16 7.35
C ASN A 85 -0.78 -14.57 6.14
N VAL A 86 -0.05 -13.91 5.24
CA VAL A 86 -0.58 -13.24 4.05
C VAL A 86 -0.17 -14.00 2.80
N PRO A 87 -1.07 -14.30 1.86
CA PRO A 87 -0.72 -14.99 0.63
C PRO A 87 0.24 -14.17 -0.25
N ALA A 88 1.13 -14.84 -0.99
CA ALA A 88 2.10 -14.16 -1.86
C ALA A 88 1.48 -13.32 -2.99
N TYR A 89 0.24 -13.65 -3.39
CA TYR A 89 -0.51 -12.86 -4.39
C TYR A 89 -1.06 -11.53 -3.83
N THR A 90 -0.92 -11.27 -2.52
CA THR A 90 -1.43 -10.04 -1.89
C THR A 90 -0.85 -8.80 -2.58
N ALA A 91 0.47 -8.79 -2.77
CA ALA A 91 1.20 -7.80 -3.54
C ALA A 91 2.53 -8.38 -4.05
N PRO A 92 3.11 -7.86 -5.15
CA PRO A 92 4.44 -8.25 -5.62
C PRO A 92 5.51 -7.98 -4.57
N LEU A 93 6.60 -8.77 -4.61
CA LEU A 93 7.76 -8.59 -3.74
C LEU A 93 8.29 -7.14 -3.74
N LYS A 94 8.35 -6.52 -4.93
CA LYS A 94 8.81 -5.15 -5.13
C LYS A 94 8.06 -4.12 -4.28
N VAL A 95 6.79 -4.37 -3.95
CA VAL A 95 5.98 -3.48 -3.09
C VAL A 95 6.48 -3.48 -1.65
N TYR A 96 6.89 -4.64 -1.14
CA TYR A 96 7.42 -4.76 0.23
C TYR A 96 8.89 -4.34 0.36
N GLN A 97 9.59 -4.22 -0.77
CA GLN A 97 11.00 -3.85 -0.81
C GLN A 97 11.23 -2.34 -0.87
N THR A 98 10.20 -1.54 -1.12
CA THR A 98 10.32 -0.09 -1.20
C THR A 98 9.45 0.61 -0.18
N ALA A 99 9.93 1.72 0.35
CA ALA A 99 9.17 2.57 1.27
C ALA A 99 9.71 4.00 1.25
N TRP A 100 8.95 4.93 1.84
CA TRP A 100 9.48 6.23 2.27
C TRP A 100 9.90 6.14 3.74
N LEU A 101 11.10 6.65 4.05
CA LEU A 101 11.56 6.83 5.41
C LEU A 101 11.51 8.31 5.76
N MET A 102 10.88 8.64 6.90
CA MET A 102 10.94 9.99 7.46
C MET A 102 12.35 10.29 7.94
N VAL A 103 12.92 11.40 7.48
CA VAL A 103 14.21 11.89 7.96
C VAL A 103 13.95 12.95 9.03
N PRO A 104 14.32 12.70 10.29
CA PRO A 104 14.26 13.72 11.33
C PRO A 104 15.39 14.71 11.10
N ASN A 105 15.13 15.73 10.28
CA ASN A 105 15.73 17.08 10.27
C ASN A 105 15.63 17.72 8.87
N LYS A 106 14.45 18.29 8.59
CA LYS A 106 14.35 19.67 8.13
C LYS A 106 13.19 20.30 8.90
N GLN A 107 13.47 20.71 10.14
CA GLN A 107 12.66 21.78 10.72
C GLN A 107 12.78 22.94 9.72
N THR A 108 11.73 23.21 8.97
CA THR A 108 11.55 24.52 8.34
C THR A 108 11.52 25.51 9.51
N SER A 109 12.67 26.12 9.78
CA SER A 109 12.72 27.38 10.49
C SER A 109 11.89 28.34 9.66
N THR A 110 10.69 28.63 10.13
CA THR A 110 9.84 29.70 9.60
C THR A 110 9.15 30.37 10.78
N TYR A 111 9.48 31.66 10.89
CA TYR A 111 9.05 32.73 11.80
C TYR A 111 9.69 32.76 13.20
#